data_AF-A0A507FQR4-F1
#
_entry.id   AF-A0A507FQR4-F1
#
_cell.length_a   1.000
_cell.length_b   1.000
_cell.length_c   1.000
_cell.angle_alpha   90.00
_cell.angle_beta   90.00
_cell.angle_gamma   90.00
#
_symmetry.space_group_name_H-M   'P 1'
#
loop_
_entity.id
_entity.type
_entity.pdbx_description
1 polymer ?
#
loop_
_entity_poly.entity_id
_entity_poly.type
_entity_poly.pdbx_seq_one_letter_code
_entity_poly.pdbx_strand_id
1 'polypeptide(L)'
;MTLTKYAQISPYMFQLVCTLVFAFAVVAATLFSMDQWIISDFPSFRININVTQIIESFQNLRQNDQKLTKFIDCINFKNCSQAQMNVLILASPNFGETIRGHISGENIWARSVMHSLDLLGYTYFIADNQQEALALHKVVGNYTRMVILSEADLGSEWQLSPENYKATKPFTRLTYLGYSLEHWCRQTPYIHSREHRVYILAKHAGHVGTSAINMTLIQDLSSEGIEFVMGGGNAGEFVWPNVTNFGVLSKEQFHIELSKSRVLLGLGNPTTSPSPYDAMCLGVPFVNPIVGYDKERPWDRSRWELQQPFLAYMEEPYVYNVHADNRSAVIDAVRRAMKAPLFERKVLSHMTTAAMKDRVEKIVLLDWRSKALEVQKMNMEYGGNQVFIE
;
A
#
# COMPACT_ATOMS: atom_id res chain seq x y z
N MET A 1 -16.16 30.66 42.63
CA MET A 1 -15.11 29.86 43.29
C MET A 1 -14.21 29.30 42.18
N THR A 2 -13.07 29.97 41.97
CA THR A 2 -11.84 29.57 41.24
C THR A 2 -11.94 28.91 39.85
N LEU A 3 -11.90 29.78 38.82
CA LEU A 3 -11.31 29.56 37.50
C LEU A 3 -9.82 29.97 37.58
N THR A 4 -8.92 29.03 37.83
CA THR A 4 -7.46 29.21 37.66
C THR A 4 -6.74 27.86 37.82
N LYS A 5 -6.54 27.13 36.73
CA LYS A 5 -5.49 26.12 36.54
C LYS A 5 -5.54 25.67 35.08
N TYR A 6 -4.37 25.53 34.45
CA TYR A 6 -4.13 25.33 33.01
C TYR A 6 -4.02 26.58 32.15
N ALA A 7 -3.08 27.45 32.52
CA ALA A 7 -2.26 28.17 31.55
C ALA A 7 -0.80 28.15 32.06
N GLN A 8 -0.17 26.98 32.00
CA GLN A 8 1.28 26.85 32.11
C GLN A 8 1.74 25.93 30.99
N ILE A 9 1.86 26.51 29.79
CA ILE A 9 2.82 25.98 28.82
C ILE A 9 4.17 26.09 29.52
N SER A 10 4.85 24.95 29.70
CA SER A 10 6.17 24.92 30.31
C SER A 10 7.07 25.98 29.65
N PRO A 11 7.80 26.83 30.41
CA PRO A 11 8.72 27.81 29.84
C PRO A 11 9.73 27.15 28.88
N TYR A 12 10.03 25.86 29.07
CA TYR A 12 10.85 25.07 28.14
C TYR A 12 10.19 24.82 26.77
N MET A 13 8.87 24.62 26.71
CA MET A 13 8.14 24.44 25.44
C MET A 13 8.05 25.76 24.66
N PHE A 14 7.78 26.87 25.35
CA PHE A 14 7.77 28.19 24.71
C PHE A 14 9.17 28.57 24.22
N GLN A 15 10.20 28.29 25.02
CA GLN A 15 11.59 28.56 24.64
C GLN A 15 12.06 27.64 23.51
N LEU A 16 11.64 26.37 23.45
CA LEU A 16 11.95 25.47 22.34
C LEU A 16 11.26 25.92 21.04
N VAL A 17 9.98 26.31 21.11
CA VAL A 17 9.23 26.84 19.95
C VAL A 17 9.83 28.16 19.49
N CYS A 18 10.14 29.08 20.39
CA CYS A 18 10.82 30.34 20.03
C CYS A 18 12.22 30.08 19.46
N THR A 19 13.01 29.15 20.01
CA THR A 19 14.35 28.84 19.49
C THR A 19 14.27 28.19 18.12
N LEU A 20 13.29 27.30 17.88
CA LEU A 20 13.05 26.71 16.56
C LEU A 20 12.57 27.75 15.55
N VAL A 21 11.60 28.60 15.91
CA VAL A 21 11.12 29.68 15.03
C VAL A 21 12.23 30.68 14.74
N PHE A 22 13.08 31.01 15.71
CA PHE A 22 14.22 31.91 15.51
C PHE A 22 15.32 31.26 14.67
N ALA A 23 15.62 29.98 14.89
CA ALA A 23 16.56 29.22 14.05
C ALA A 23 16.05 29.12 12.60
N PHE A 24 14.75 28.89 12.39
CA PHE A 24 14.14 28.86 11.06
C PHE A 24 14.12 30.25 10.41
N ALA A 25 13.84 31.32 11.16
CA ALA A 25 13.89 32.69 10.65
C ALA A 25 15.32 33.10 10.28
N VAL A 26 16.33 32.68 11.06
CA VAL A 26 17.74 32.92 10.76
C VAL A 26 18.19 32.13 9.54
N VAL A 27 17.80 30.85 9.40
CA VAL A 27 18.11 30.03 8.20
C VAL A 27 17.40 30.55 6.96
N ALA A 28 16.14 30.98 7.07
CA ALA A 28 15.42 31.60 5.96
C ALA A 28 16.01 32.95 5.56
N ALA A 29 16.43 33.77 6.53
CA ALA A 29 17.06 35.08 6.27
C ALA A 29 18.49 34.97 5.72
N THR A 30 19.25 33.93 6.10
CA THR A 30 20.56 33.66 5.50
C THR A 30 20.42 33.09 4.09
N LEU A 31 19.43 32.23 3.82
CA LEU A 31 19.15 31.74 2.47
C LEU A 31 18.60 32.83 1.52
N PHE A 32 17.92 33.85 2.02
CA PHE A 32 17.42 34.97 1.22
C PHE A 32 18.40 36.15 1.04
N SER A 33 19.52 36.20 1.78
CA SER A 33 20.52 37.29 1.69
C SER A 33 21.87 36.88 1.08
N MET A 34 22.04 35.62 0.71
CA MET A 34 23.25 35.14 0.05
C MET A 34 23.20 35.37 -1.47
N ASP A 35 23.33 36.63 -1.88
CA ASP A 35 23.76 36.96 -3.26
C ASP A 35 25.05 37.77 -3.32
N GLN A 36 25.60 38.25 -2.19
CA GLN A 36 26.95 38.83 -2.13
C GLN A 36 27.60 38.54 -0.78
N TRP A 37 28.92 38.36 -0.79
CA TRP A 37 29.88 38.07 0.30
C TRP A 37 30.55 36.69 0.21
N ILE A 38 31.67 36.69 -0.51
CA ILE A 38 32.70 35.65 -0.47
C ILE A 38 33.51 35.88 0.81
N ILE A 39 33.42 34.97 1.78
CA ILE A 39 34.35 34.85 2.89
C ILE A 39 35.16 33.57 2.65
N SER A 40 36.42 33.73 2.29
CA SER A 40 37.44 32.68 2.35
C SER A 40 37.84 32.43 3.80
N ASP A 41 38.06 31.16 4.16
CA ASP A 41 38.66 30.67 5.42
C ASP A 41 37.72 30.23 6.56
N PHE A 42 36.74 29.36 6.24
CA PHE A 42 36.26 28.35 7.19
C PHE A 42 36.43 26.93 6.61
N PRO A 43 37.01 25.97 7.36
CA PRO A 43 37.08 24.59 6.92
C PRO A 43 35.66 24.05 6.76
N SER A 44 35.38 23.54 5.57
CA SER A 44 34.06 23.23 5.03
C SER A 44 33.24 22.28 5.88
N PHE A 45 32.45 22.81 6.82
CA PHE A 45 31.38 22.07 7.48
C PHE A 45 30.13 22.13 6.60
N ARG A 46 30.00 21.18 5.66
CA ARG A 46 28.79 21.05 4.84
C ARG A 46 27.71 20.34 5.66
N ILE A 47 26.73 21.08 6.16
CA ILE A 47 25.48 20.48 6.64
C ILE A 47 24.65 20.15 5.40
N ASN A 48 24.61 18.88 5.00
CA ASN A 48 23.65 18.41 4.01
C ASN A 48 22.26 18.36 4.67
N ILE A 49 21.55 19.49 4.64
CA ILE A 49 20.14 19.54 5.02
C ILE A 49 19.35 18.99 3.84
N ASN A 50 18.79 17.79 4.00
CA ASN A 50 17.84 17.26 3.03
C ASN A 50 16.48 17.95 3.24
N VAL A 51 16.29 19.09 2.55
CA VAL A 51 15.08 19.92 2.63
C VAL A 51 13.81 19.10 2.33
N THR A 52 13.90 18.11 1.44
CA THR A 52 12.79 17.21 1.10
C THR A 52 12.33 16.40 2.31
N GLN A 53 13.27 15.81 3.04
CA GLN A 53 12.97 15.04 4.26
C GLN A 53 12.31 15.92 5.33
N ILE A 54 12.69 17.19 5.43
CA ILE A 54 12.09 18.15 6.36
C ILE A 54 10.62 18.43 5.98
N ILE A 55 10.35 18.73 4.69
CA ILE A 55 8.99 18.98 4.18
C ILE A 55 8.09 17.75 4.39
N GLU A 56 8.62 16.56 4.18
CA GLU A 56 7.92 15.30 4.35
C GLU A 56 7.50 15.03 5.79
N SER A 57 8.37 15.32 6.77
CA SER A 57 8.01 15.23 8.20
C SER A 57 6.92 16.24 8.59
N PHE A 58 6.88 17.41 7.94
CA PHE A 58 5.83 18.42 8.23
C PHE A 58 4.41 17.95 7.89
N GLN A 59 4.23 17.08 6.88
CA GLN A 59 2.89 16.59 6.51
C GLN A 59 2.31 15.64 7.57
N ASN A 60 3.13 14.71 8.07
CA ASN A 60 2.75 13.82 9.17
C ASN A 60 2.43 14.63 10.42
N LEU A 61 3.29 15.59 10.76
CA LEU A 61 3.06 16.50 11.90
C LEU A 61 1.74 17.25 11.78
N ARG A 62 1.40 17.77 10.59
CA ARG A 62 0.11 18.47 10.38
C ARG A 62 -1.09 17.55 10.57
N GLN A 63 -1.04 16.31 10.07
CA GLN A 63 -2.12 15.33 10.24
C GLN A 63 -2.27 14.92 11.71
N ASN A 64 -1.14 14.66 12.39
CA ASN A 64 -1.11 14.34 13.81
C ASN A 64 -1.63 15.49 14.66
N ASP A 65 -1.22 16.73 14.40
CA ASP A 65 -1.67 17.92 15.13
C ASP A 65 -3.19 18.07 15.05
N GLN A 66 -3.77 18.00 13.84
CA GLN A 66 -5.23 18.08 13.68
C GLN A 66 -5.99 16.96 14.40
N LYS A 67 -5.49 15.73 14.34
CA LYS A 67 -6.10 14.59 15.05
C LYS A 67 -5.91 14.69 16.56
N LEU A 68 -4.77 15.21 17.02
CA LEU A 68 -4.44 15.39 18.43
C LEU A 68 -5.31 16.50 19.05
N THR A 69 -5.45 17.64 18.38
CA THR A 69 -6.35 18.71 18.82
C THR A 69 -7.78 18.19 18.99
N LYS A 70 -8.32 17.50 17.98
CA LYS A 70 -9.68 16.93 18.04
C LYS A 70 -9.84 15.92 19.18
N PHE A 71 -8.80 15.12 19.42
CA PHE A 71 -8.79 14.12 20.50
C PHE A 71 -8.74 14.78 21.88
N ILE A 72 -7.86 15.77 22.08
CA ILE A 72 -7.76 16.54 23.32
C ILE A 72 -9.08 17.27 23.59
N ASP A 73 -9.66 17.90 22.58
CA ASP A 73 -10.95 18.58 22.70
C ASP A 73 -12.02 17.60 23.16
N CYS A 74 -12.13 16.42 22.52
CA CYS A 74 -13.18 15.48 22.89
C CYS A 74 -13.02 14.93 24.32
N ILE A 75 -11.78 14.74 24.78
CA ILE A 75 -11.49 14.32 26.16
C ILE A 75 -11.89 15.42 27.13
N ASN A 76 -11.50 16.67 26.86
CA ASN A 76 -11.79 17.81 27.72
C ASN A 76 -13.30 18.05 27.86
N PHE A 77 -14.04 17.90 26.76
CA PHE A 77 -15.50 18.03 26.74
C PHE A 77 -16.24 16.73 27.12
N LYS A 78 -15.53 15.64 27.42
CA LYS A 78 -16.09 14.32 27.76
C LYS A 78 -17.13 13.82 26.75
N ASN A 79 -16.89 14.07 25.47
CA ASN A 79 -17.82 13.72 24.39
C ASN A 79 -17.20 12.81 23.33
N CYS A 80 -16.03 12.21 23.60
CA CYS A 80 -15.46 11.19 22.72
C CYS A 80 -16.38 9.98 22.61
N SER A 81 -16.53 9.43 21.41
CA SER A 81 -17.08 8.09 21.22
C SER A 81 -16.10 7.03 21.74
N GLN A 82 -16.59 5.80 21.96
CA GLN A 82 -15.73 4.68 22.35
C GLN A 82 -14.63 4.41 21.31
N ALA A 83 -14.92 4.60 20.01
CA ALA A 83 -13.93 4.44 18.95
C ALA A 83 -12.85 5.52 19.03
N GLN A 84 -13.22 6.78 19.30
CA GLN A 84 -12.26 7.88 19.43
C GLN A 84 -11.30 7.71 20.61
N MET A 85 -11.74 7.03 21.67
CA MET A 85 -10.94 6.72 22.87
C MET A 85 -9.96 5.56 22.68
N ASN A 86 -10.15 4.75 21.64
CA ASN A 86 -9.23 3.69 21.26
C ASN A 86 -8.23 4.26 20.23
N VAL A 87 -7.12 4.82 20.71
CA VAL A 87 -6.12 5.45 19.86
C VAL A 87 -5.21 4.39 19.23
N LEU A 88 -4.99 4.48 17.92
CA LEU A 88 -4.00 3.68 17.21
C LEU A 88 -2.75 4.50 16.88
N ILE A 89 -1.60 3.83 16.80
CA ILE A 89 -0.37 4.42 16.28
C ILE A 89 0.08 3.60 15.06
N LEU A 90 0.21 4.26 13.93
CA LEU A 90 0.55 3.68 12.62
C LEU A 90 2.03 3.99 12.34
N ALA A 91 2.90 3.13 12.83
CA ALA A 91 4.35 3.25 12.84
C ALA A 91 5.02 2.48 11.68
N SER A 92 4.61 2.79 10.45
CA SER A 92 5.25 2.25 9.25
C SER A 92 5.43 3.35 8.21
N PRO A 93 6.58 3.41 7.51
CA PRO A 93 6.83 4.42 6.47
C PRO A 93 5.71 4.52 5.43
N ASN A 94 5.08 3.39 5.11
CA ASN A 94 4.01 3.30 4.11
C ASN A 94 2.78 4.16 4.45
N PHE A 95 2.50 4.44 5.73
CA PHE A 95 1.41 5.33 6.13
C PHE A 95 1.73 6.80 5.86
N GLY A 96 2.96 7.24 6.19
CA GLY A 96 3.43 8.59 5.88
C GLY A 96 3.55 8.83 4.37
N GLU A 97 4.13 7.86 3.66
CA GLU A 97 4.21 7.85 2.19
C GLU A 97 2.83 7.91 1.52
N THR A 98 1.82 7.25 2.11
CA THR A 98 0.45 7.30 1.60
C THR A 98 -0.12 8.72 1.62
N ILE A 99 0.16 9.50 2.68
CA ILE A 99 -0.25 10.91 2.79
C ILE A 99 0.48 11.76 1.77
N ARG A 100 1.77 11.48 1.56
CA ARG A 100 2.62 12.15 0.56
C ARG A 100 2.22 11.80 -0.89
N GLY A 101 1.33 10.83 -1.08
CA GLY A 101 0.80 10.46 -2.38
C GLY A 101 1.58 9.37 -3.10
N HIS A 102 2.45 8.63 -2.41
CA HIS A 102 3.10 7.44 -2.99
C HIS A 102 2.08 6.33 -3.27
N ILE A 103 2.39 5.51 -4.28
CA ILE A 103 1.48 4.52 -4.87
C ILE A 103 2.24 3.19 -5.07
N SER A 104 2.54 2.50 -3.99
CA SER A 104 2.95 1.09 -3.97
C SER A 104 1.79 0.17 -3.54
N GLY A 105 2.02 -1.15 -3.56
CA GLY A 105 1.02 -2.09 -3.02
C GLY A 105 0.82 -1.88 -1.52
N GLU A 106 1.90 -1.60 -0.82
CA GLU A 106 1.95 -1.29 0.60
C GLU A 106 1.26 0.05 0.91
N ASN A 107 1.40 1.06 0.05
CA ASN A 107 0.66 2.32 0.20
C ASN A 107 -0.86 2.14 -0.07
N ILE A 108 -1.25 1.27 -1.01
CA ILE A 108 -2.67 0.92 -1.25
C ILE A 108 -3.26 0.23 -0.01
N TRP A 109 -2.50 -0.68 0.60
CA TRP A 109 -2.86 -1.32 1.85
C TRP A 109 -3.00 -0.30 2.99
N ALA A 110 -1.99 0.53 3.21
CA ALA A 110 -1.97 1.56 4.25
C ALA A 110 -3.15 2.53 4.11
N ARG A 111 -3.43 3.00 2.88
CA ARG A 111 -4.60 3.85 2.58
C ARG A 111 -5.91 3.17 2.92
N SER A 112 -6.05 1.88 2.64
CA SER A 112 -7.26 1.10 2.94
C SER A 112 -7.49 0.98 4.44
N VAL A 113 -6.41 0.78 5.22
CA VAL A 113 -6.46 0.75 6.68
C VAL A 113 -6.88 2.12 7.22
N MET A 114 -6.19 3.20 6.84
CA MET A 114 -6.51 4.56 7.29
C MET A 114 -7.95 4.96 6.95
N HIS A 115 -8.39 4.71 5.71
CA HIS A 115 -9.76 4.99 5.29
C HIS A 115 -10.79 4.24 6.13
N SER A 116 -10.53 2.97 6.45
CA SER A 116 -11.43 2.16 7.28
C SER A 116 -11.48 2.68 8.72
N LEU A 117 -10.33 3.10 9.28
CA LEU A 117 -10.28 3.71 10.62
C LEU A 117 -11.06 5.03 10.66
N ASP A 118 -10.94 5.88 9.64
CA ASP A 118 -11.71 7.12 9.54
C ASP A 118 -13.23 6.82 9.45
N LEU A 119 -13.64 5.82 8.68
CA LEU A 119 -15.06 5.39 8.59
C LEU A 119 -15.60 4.76 9.89
N LEU A 120 -14.73 4.18 10.71
CA LEU A 120 -15.07 3.61 12.02
C LEU A 120 -15.03 4.67 13.13
N GLY A 121 -14.52 5.88 12.85
CA GLY A 121 -14.40 6.95 13.83
C GLY A 121 -13.26 6.74 14.84
N TYR A 122 -12.25 5.93 14.51
CA TYR A 122 -11.07 5.76 15.35
C TYR A 122 -10.14 6.96 15.26
N THR A 123 -9.50 7.28 16.38
CA THR A 123 -8.36 8.21 16.41
C THR A 123 -7.09 7.43 16.08
N TYR A 124 -6.27 7.93 15.17
CA TYR A 124 -4.95 7.35 14.91
C TYR A 124 -3.90 8.41 14.68
N PHE A 125 -2.66 8.10 15.04
CA PHE A 125 -1.48 8.91 14.77
C PHE A 125 -0.51 8.15 13.88
N ILE A 126 0.30 8.87 13.12
CA ILE A 126 1.28 8.29 12.21
C ILE A 126 2.66 8.56 12.77
N ALA A 127 3.51 7.54 12.74
CA ALA A 127 4.90 7.63 13.14
C ALA A 127 5.78 7.10 11.99
N ASP A 128 6.87 7.80 11.71
CA ASP A 128 7.84 7.36 10.70
C ASP A 128 8.74 6.24 11.24
N ASN A 129 8.86 6.10 12.56
CA ASN A 129 9.70 5.09 13.22
C ASN A 129 9.21 4.73 14.63
N GLN A 130 9.89 3.75 15.25
CA GLN A 130 9.54 3.25 16.59
C GLN A 130 9.74 4.30 17.70
N GLN A 131 10.74 5.19 17.59
CA GLN A 131 10.99 6.22 18.58
C GLN A 131 9.87 7.26 18.61
N GLU A 132 9.38 7.68 17.44
CA GLU A 132 8.22 8.54 17.33
C GLU A 132 6.94 7.85 17.81
N ALA A 133 6.77 6.56 17.49
CA ALA A 133 5.64 5.78 17.99
C ALA A 133 5.64 5.72 19.53
N LEU A 134 6.81 5.54 20.16
CA LEU A 134 6.96 5.57 21.62
C LEU A 134 6.67 6.97 22.20
N ALA A 135 7.12 8.03 21.52
CA ALA A 135 6.83 9.40 21.94
C ALA A 135 5.31 9.68 21.90
N LEU A 136 4.63 9.28 20.82
CA LEU A 136 3.18 9.39 20.71
C LEU A 136 2.47 8.55 21.78
N HIS A 137 2.92 7.31 22.01
CA HIS A 137 2.39 6.46 23.08
C HIS A 137 2.50 7.12 24.45
N LYS A 138 3.63 7.78 24.76
CA LYS A 138 3.78 8.54 26.02
C LYS A 138 2.82 9.73 26.13
N VAL A 139 2.48 10.36 25.00
CA VAL A 139 1.52 11.49 24.97
C VAL A 139 0.09 11.00 25.18
N VAL A 140 -0.33 9.94 24.48
CA VAL A 140 -1.72 9.43 24.53
C VAL A 140 -1.95 8.41 25.65
N GLY A 141 -0.88 7.87 26.23
CA GLY A 141 -0.87 6.97 27.37
C GLY A 141 -1.80 5.77 27.20
N ASN A 142 -2.63 5.56 28.22
CA ASN A 142 -3.56 4.42 28.34
C ASN A 142 -4.67 4.38 27.28
N TYR A 143 -4.82 5.44 26.46
CA TYR A 143 -5.73 5.40 25.31
C TYR A 143 -5.15 4.63 24.13
N THR A 144 -3.85 4.31 24.15
CA THR A 144 -3.22 3.50 23.10
C THR A 144 -3.80 2.09 23.12
N ARG A 145 -4.56 1.75 22.08
CA ARG A 145 -5.15 0.43 21.90
C ARG A 145 -4.24 -0.51 21.12
N MET A 146 -3.55 0.00 20.10
CA MET A 146 -2.75 -0.80 19.19
C MET A 146 -1.67 0.05 18.51
N VAL A 147 -0.50 -0.55 18.29
CA VAL A 147 0.55 0.00 17.44
C VAL A 147 0.75 -0.94 16.25
N ILE A 148 0.61 -0.43 15.03
CA ILE A 148 0.96 -1.16 13.81
C ILE A 148 2.36 -0.69 13.41
N LEU A 149 3.35 -1.57 13.47
CA LEU A 149 4.73 -1.24 13.10
C LEU A 149 5.24 -2.08 11.92
N SER A 150 6.15 -1.51 11.13
CA SER A 150 6.99 -2.28 10.22
C SER A 150 8.16 -2.91 10.97
N GLU A 151 8.60 -4.09 10.53
CA GLU A 151 9.86 -4.71 10.97
C GLU A 151 9.89 -5.15 12.45
N ALA A 152 8.79 -5.72 12.94
CA ALA A 152 8.76 -6.42 14.23
C ALA A 152 8.95 -7.93 14.03
N ASP A 153 10.03 -8.50 14.57
CA ASP A 153 10.17 -9.96 14.64
C ASP A 153 9.43 -10.50 15.86
N LEU A 154 8.10 -10.48 15.79
CA LEU A 154 7.21 -11.02 16.82
C LEU A 154 6.69 -12.42 16.46
N GLY A 155 7.00 -12.92 15.26
CA GLY A 155 6.43 -14.15 14.71
C GLY A 155 5.24 -13.91 13.78
N SER A 156 4.94 -14.91 12.95
CA SER A 156 3.97 -14.80 11.84
C SER A 156 2.54 -14.46 12.27
N GLU A 157 2.13 -14.83 13.48
CA GLU A 157 0.80 -14.54 14.03
C GLU A 157 0.57 -13.06 14.38
N TRP A 158 1.64 -12.28 14.44
CA TRP A 158 1.62 -10.82 14.67
C TRP A 158 1.77 -10.03 13.38
N GLN A 159 2.02 -10.69 12.25
CA GLN A 159 2.16 -10.04 10.96
C GLN A 159 0.80 -9.89 10.29
N LEU A 160 0.50 -8.66 9.87
CA LEU A 160 -0.67 -8.34 9.07
C LEU A 160 -0.37 -8.63 7.60
N SER A 161 -1.32 -9.24 6.91
CA SER A 161 -1.16 -9.64 5.52
C SER A 161 -2.19 -9.00 4.59
N PRO A 162 -1.78 -8.53 3.39
CA PRO A 162 -2.70 -7.99 2.40
C PRO A 162 -3.51 -9.07 1.69
N GLU A 163 -3.13 -10.34 1.80
CA GLU A 163 -3.79 -11.45 1.12
C GLU A 163 -4.12 -12.57 2.11
N ASN A 164 -5.16 -13.36 1.80
CA ASN A 164 -5.58 -14.45 2.68
C ASN A 164 -4.72 -15.69 2.46
N TYR A 165 -3.47 -15.65 2.95
CA TYR A 165 -2.54 -16.76 2.80
C TYR A 165 -3.04 -18.06 3.45
N LYS A 166 -3.98 -18.05 4.40
CA LYS A 166 -4.56 -19.29 4.93
C LYS A 166 -5.32 -20.09 3.87
N ALA A 167 -5.85 -19.42 2.85
CA ALA A 167 -6.53 -20.06 1.73
C ALA A 167 -5.57 -20.85 0.81
N THR A 168 -4.29 -20.49 0.77
CA THR A 168 -3.28 -21.12 -0.11
C THR A 168 -2.18 -21.85 0.66
N LYS A 169 -1.98 -21.52 1.93
CA LYS A 169 -0.97 -22.05 2.85
C LYS A 169 -1.62 -22.31 4.22
N PRO A 170 -2.33 -23.44 4.41
CA PRO A 170 -3.19 -23.66 5.58
C PRO A 170 -2.47 -23.60 6.93
N PHE A 171 -1.16 -23.84 6.95
CA PHE A 171 -0.33 -23.78 8.17
C PHE A 171 0.23 -22.39 8.49
N THR A 172 -0.06 -21.37 7.67
CA THR A 172 0.36 -20.01 7.97
C THR A 172 -0.43 -19.43 9.14
N ARG A 173 0.27 -18.73 10.05
CA ARG A 173 -0.39 -18.01 11.15
C ARG A 173 -0.63 -16.54 10.85
N LEU A 174 -0.28 -16.07 9.65
CA LEU A 174 -0.48 -14.68 9.21
C LEU A 174 -1.90 -14.19 9.50
N THR A 175 -2.00 -12.96 10.01
CA THR A 175 -3.27 -12.30 10.27
C THR A 175 -3.72 -11.58 9.01
N TYR A 176 -4.74 -12.10 8.33
CA TYR A 176 -5.28 -11.48 7.12
C TYR A 176 -6.04 -10.18 7.47
N LEU A 177 -5.56 -9.05 6.93
CA LEU A 177 -6.24 -7.77 7.01
C LEU A 177 -6.78 -7.31 5.65
N GLY A 178 -6.07 -7.61 4.55
CA GLY A 178 -6.52 -7.24 3.22
C GLY A 178 -6.47 -5.75 2.94
N TYR A 179 -7.10 -5.35 1.84
CA TYR A 179 -7.27 -3.96 1.40
C TYR A 179 -8.59 -3.82 0.64
N SER A 180 -9.03 -2.57 0.42
CA SER A 180 -10.24 -2.27 -0.36
C SER A 180 -9.87 -1.53 -1.64
N LEU A 181 -10.44 -1.96 -2.75
CA LEU A 181 -10.34 -1.26 -4.04
C LEU A 181 -11.62 -0.51 -4.38
N GLU A 182 -12.70 -0.75 -3.63
CA GLU A 182 -14.05 -0.30 -3.98
C GLU A 182 -14.17 1.22 -4.14
N HIS A 183 -13.53 2.00 -3.26
CA HIS A 183 -13.58 3.45 -3.31
C HIS A 183 -13.04 4.00 -4.64
N TRP A 184 -11.83 3.57 -5.03
CA TRP A 184 -11.20 3.99 -6.28
C TRP A 184 -11.91 3.38 -7.49
N CYS A 185 -12.36 2.14 -7.35
CA CYS A 185 -13.10 1.45 -8.39
C CYS A 185 -14.33 2.24 -8.87
N ARG A 186 -15.08 2.80 -7.92
CA ARG A 186 -16.28 3.57 -8.20
C ARG A 186 -15.99 4.98 -8.75
N GLN A 187 -14.80 5.52 -8.48
CA GLN A 187 -14.40 6.86 -8.93
C GLN A 187 -13.85 6.86 -10.36
N THR A 188 -13.13 5.81 -10.76
CA THR A 188 -12.65 5.70 -12.14
C THR A 188 -13.85 5.58 -13.07
N PRO A 189 -13.95 6.34 -14.18
CA PRO A 189 -15.03 6.18 -15.17
C PRO A 189 -15.08 4.76 -15.75
N TYR A 190 -16.28 4.26 -16.05
CA TYR A 190 -16.42 2.96 -16.72
C TYR A 190 -16.40 3.16 -18.23
N ILE A 191 -15.50 2.48 -18.93
CA ILE A 191 -15.38 2.57 -20.39
C ILE A 191 -16.07 1.36 -21.03
N HIS A 192 -17.21 1.63 -21.68
CA HIS A 192 -18.02 0.62 -22.38
C HIS A 192 -17.49 0.27 -23.78
N SER A 193 -16.71 1.15 -24.41
CA SER A 193 -16.09 0.90 -25.72
C SER A 193 -14.59 1.00 -25.59
N ARG A 194 -13.92 -0.15 -25.65
CA ARG A 194 -12.49 -0.29 -25.40
C ARG A 194 -11.70 -0.40 -26.69
N GLU A 195 -10.53 0.24 -26.68
CA GLU A 195 -9.53 0.19 -27.74
C GLU A 195 -9.08 -1.27 -27.97
N HIS A 196 -8.64 -1.58 -29.18
CA HIS A 196 -8.21 -2.93 -29.55
C HIS A 196 -6.78 -3.21 -29.08
N ARG A 197 -6.56 -3.09 -27.76
CA ARG A 197 -5.24 -3.14 -27.15
C ARG A 197 -5.18 -3.97 -25.87
N VAL A 198 -3.98 -4.45 -25.57
CA VAL A 198 -3.60 -5.19 -24.37
C VAL A 198 -2.69 -4.32 -23.49
N TYR A 199 -3.02 -4.19 -22.22
CA TYR A 199 -2.14 -3.59 -21.23
C TYR A 199 -1.20 -4.67 -20.66
N ILE A 200 0.10 -4.48 -20.72
CA ILE A 200 1.09 -5.39 -20.14
C ILE A 200 1.34 -5.02 -18.68
N LEU A 201 1.20 -6.00 -17.78
CA LEU A 201 1.48 -5.82 -16.36
C LEU A 201 2.98 -5.86 -16.10
N ALA A 202 3.59 -4.68 -16.11
CA ALA A 202 4.96 -4.44 -15.64
C ALA A 202 4.97 -3.13 -14.83
N LYS A 203 5.54 -3.15 -13.61
CA LYS A 203 5.70 -1.93 -12.77
C LYS A 203 6.92 -1.08 -13.16
N HIS A 204 7.92 -1.70 -13.76
CA HIS A 204 9.12 -1.07 -14.28
C HIS A 204 9.61 -1.86 -15.50
N ALA A 205 10.35 -1.21 -16.39
CA ALA A 205 10.87 -1.81 -17.63
C ALA A 205 11.64 -3.12 -17.37
N GLY A 206 12.38 -3.22 -16.26
CA GLY A 206 13.12 -4.43 -15.89
C GLY A 206 12.29 -5.73 -15.76
N HIS A 207 10.98 -5.66 -15.50
CA HIS A 207 10.13 -6.86 -15.46
C HIS A 207 9.96 -7.53 -16.82
N VAL A 208 10.10 -6.75 -17.89
CA VAL A 208 10.05 -7.25 -19.26
C VAL A 208 11.25 -8.17 -19.52
N GLY A 209 12.42 -7.83 -18.97
CA GLY A 209 13.64 -8.64 -19.08
C GLY A 209 13.60 -9.97 -18.30
N THR A 210 12.72 -10.09 -17.30
CA THR A 210 12.53 -11.31 -16.50
C THR A 210 11.16 -11.98 -16.73
N SER A 211 10.53 -11.64 -17.85
CA SER A 211 9.21 -12.16 -18.21
C SER A 211 9.24 -13.68 -18.40
N ALA A 212 8.25 -14.36 -17.83
CA ALA A 212 7.95 -15.77 -18.11
C ALA A 212 7.33 -15.96 -19.51
N ILE A 213 6.84 -14.89 -20.11
CA ILE A 213 6.21 -14.85 -21.43
C ILE A 213 7.21 -14.34 -22.47
N ASN A 214 7.26 -15.02 -23.63
CA ASN A 214 8.18 -14.69 -24.71
C ASN A 214 7.68 -13.52 -25.58
N MET A 215 8.55 -12.54 -25.82
CA MET A 215 8.27 -11.34 -26.62
C MET A 215 7.76 -11.61 -28.05
N THR A 216 8.12 -12.74 -28.66
CA THR A 216 7.71 -13.08 -30.04
C THR A 216 6.20 -13.20 -30.18
N LEU A 217 5.45 -13.50 -29.12
CA LEU A 217 3.99 -13.53 -29.21
C LEU A 217 3.39 -12.15 -29.42
N ILE A 218 4.07 -11.09 -28.93
CA ILE A 218 3.64 -9.70 -29.13
C ILE A 218 3.69 -9.37 -30.61
N GLN A 219 4.71 -9.84 -31.32
CA GLN A 219 4.85 -9.66 -32.77
C GLN A 219 3.72 -10.36 -33.53
N ASP A 220 3.42 -11.62 -33.21
CA ASP A 220 2.31 -12.36 -33.82
C ASP A 220 0.97 -11.63 -33.62
N LEU A 221 0.64 -11.29 -32.37
CA LEU A 221 -0.62 -10.62 -32.06
C LEU A 221 -0.69 -9.19 -32.63
N SER A 222 0.44 -8.48 -32.71
CA SER A 222 0.50 -7.18 -33.38
C SER A 222 0.23 -7.30 -34.87
N SER A 223 0.65 -8.39 -35.53
CA SER A 223 0.33 -8.64 -36.94
C SER A 223 -1.17 -8.86 -37.20
N GLU A 224 -1.93 -9.23 -36.15
CA GLU A 224 -3.39 -9.31 -36.16
C GLU A 224 -4.07 -7.95 -35.86
N GLY A 225 -3.29 -6.88 -35.67
CA GLY A 225 -3.78 -5.54 -35.36
C GLY A 225 -4.01 -5.27 -33.87
N ILE A 226 -3.50 -6.12 -32.97
CA ILE A 226 -3.59 -5.91 -31.52
C ILE A 226 -2.46 -4.99 -31.07
N GLU A 227 -2.82 -3.86 -30.48
CA GLU A 227 -1.83 -2.94 -29.90
C GLU A 227 -1.42 -3.38 -28.49
N PHE A 228 -0.15 -3.15 -28.13
CA PHE A 228 0.35 -3.43 -26.78
C PHE A 228 0.85 -2.16 -26.13
N VAL A 229 0.40 -1.93 -24.89
CA VAL A 229 0.78 -0.76 -24.10
C VAL A 229 1.26 -1.16 -22.72
N MET A 230 2.12 -0.36 -22.12
CA MET A 230 2.54 -0.51 -20.73
C MET A 230 2.91 0.82 -20.10
N GLY A 231 3.11 0.82 -18.78
CA GLY A 231 3.70 1.95 -18.06
C GLY A 231 4.79 1.45 -17.12
N GLY A 232 6.03 1.87 -17.33
CA GLY A 232 7.13 1.64 -16.40
C GLY A 232 8.44 2.20 -16.93
N GLY A 233 9.32 2.67 -16.04
CA GLY A 233 10.57 3.31 -16.45
C GLY A 233 10.32 4.63 -17.19
N ASN A 234 11.15 4.94 -18.19
CA ASN A 234 11.01 6.19 -18.94
C ASN A 234 10.00 6.05 -20.08
N ALA A 235 9.26 7.13 -20.37
CA ALA A 235 8.36 7.14 -21.52
C ALA A 235 9.14 6.94 -22.82
N GLY A 236 8.64 6.06 -23.70
CA GLY A 236 9.30 5.70 -24.95
C GLY A 236 10.56 4.83 -24.79
N GLU A 237 10.92 4.41 -23.57
CA GLU A 237 11.98 3.44 -23.35
C GLU A 237 11.66 2.15 -24.11
N PHE A 238 12.62 1.69 -24.91
CA PHE A 238 12.47 0.46 -25.66
C PHE A 238 12.44 -0.72 -24.68
N VAL A 239 11.32 -1.43 -24.67
CA VAL A 239 11.08 -2.61 -23.83
C VAL A 239 10.99 -3.86 -24.69
N TRP A 240 10.06 -3.89 -25.65
CA TRP A 240 9.88 -4.91 -26.67
C TRP A 240 9.38 -4.26 -27.97
N PRO A 241 9.57 -4.89 -29.14
CA PRO A 241 8.95 -4.46 -30.39
C PRO A 241 7.43 -4.37 -30.27
N ASN A 242 6.85 -3.36 -30.92
CA ASN A 242 5.40 -3.12 -30.98
C ASN A 242 4.72 -2.88 -29.63
N VAL A 243 5.47 -2.50 -28.59
CA VAL A 243 4.93 -2.06 -27.30
C VAL A 243 5.11 -0.56 -27.14
N THR A 244 4.02 0.16 -26.91
CA THR A 244 4.08 1.57 -26.50
C THR A 244 4.25 1.67 -24.99
N ASN A 245 5.38 2.20 -24.54
CA ASN A 245 5.66 2.43 -23.13
C ASN A 245 5.36 3.90 -22.74
N PHE A 246 4.37 4.09 -21.88
CA PHE A 246 3.99 5.41 -21.36
C PHE A 246 4.89 5.91 -20.22
N GLY A 247 5.86 5.11 -19.76
CA GLY A 247 6.71 5.44 -18.62
C GLY A 247 5.96 5.35 -17.29
N VAL A 248 6.48 6.03 -16.26
CA VAL A 248 5.81 6.11 -14.95
C VAL A 248 4.50 6.89 -15.08
N LEU A 249 3.39 6.23 -14.76
CA LEU A 249 2.04 6.80 -14.75
C LEU A 249 1.61 7.18 -13.33
N SER A 250 0.83 8.24 -13.19
CA SER A 250 0.04 8.46 -11.97
C SER A 250 -0.98 7.33 -11.79
N LYS A 251 -1.54 7.19 -10.59
CA LYS A 251 -2.60 6.19 -10.33
C LYS A 251 -3.81 6.38 -11.25
N GLU A 252 -4.24 7.62 -11.42
CA GLU A 252 -5.39 7.99 -12.24
C GLU A 252 -5.11 7.68 -13.71
N GLN A 253 -3.92 8.04 -14.20
CA GLN A 253 -3.48 7.74 -15.55
C GLN A 253 -3.40 6.22 -15.79
N PHE A 254 -2.81 5.47 -14.86
CA PHE A 254 -2.77 4.01 -14.92
C PHE A 254 -4.17 3.41 -15.04
N HIS A 255 -5.12 3.82 -14.20
CA HIS A 255 -6.48 3.32 -14.26
C HIS A 255 -7.20 3.71 -15.56
N ILE A 256 -6.98 4.92 -16.07
CA ILE A 256 -7.54 5.35 -17.36
C ILE A 256 -6.98 4.48 -18.49
N GLU A 257 -5.66 4.33 -18.57
CA GLU A 257 -5.03 3.51 -19.61
C GLU A 257 -5.41 2.03 -19.50
N LEU A 258 -5.52 1.49 -18.28
CA LEU A 258 -6.02 0.14 -18.07
C LEU A 258 -7.48 0.00 -18.52
N SER A 259 -8.36 0.96 -18.19
CA SER A 259 -9.79 0.90 -18.53
C SER A 259 -10.08 0.98 -20.04
N LYS A 260 -9.19 1.61 -20.81
CA LYS A 260 -9.25 1.65 -22.28
C LYS A 260 -8.85 0.31 -22.93
N SER A 261 -8.09 -0.52 -22.22
CA SER A 261 -7.58 -1.80 -22.73
C SER A 261 -8.57 -2.94 -22.56
N ARG A 262 -8.57 -3.89 -23.50
CA ARG A 262 -9.47 -5.04 -23.44
C ARG A 262 -8.95 -6.16 -22.56
N VAL A 263 -7.64 -6.24 -22.33
CA VAL A 263 -7.01 -7.31 -21.55
C VAL A 263 -5.84 -6.74 -20.75
N LEU A 264 -5.66 -7.24 -19.53
CA LEU A 264 -4.41 -7.12 -18.78
C LEU A 264 -3.61 -8.42 -18.93
N LEU A 265 -2.39 -8.34 -19.46
CA LEU A 265 -1.50 -9.48 -19.64
C LEU A 265 -0.43 -9.52 -18.55
N GLY A 266 -0.44 -10.57 -17.72
CA GLY A 266 0.62 -10.84 -16.76
C GLY A 266 1.90 -11.34 -17.43
N LEU A 267 3.08 -10.97 -16.89
CA LEU A 267 4.40 -11.45 -17.35
C LEU A 267 5.06 -12.46 -16.41
N GLY A 268 4.40 -12.84 -15.31
CA GLY A 268 4.98 -13.66 -14.24
C GLY A 268 5.48 -12.83 -13.06
N ASN A 269 5.98 -11.62 -13.32
CA ASN A 269 6.42 -10.67 -12.30
C ASN A 269 5.87 -9.26 -12.57
N PRO A 270 5.58 -8.45 -11.53
CA PRO A 270 5.69 -8.76 -10.10
C PRO A 270 4.57 -9.70 -9.62
N THR A 271 4.85 -10.50 -8.59
CA THR A 271 3.87 -11.40 -7.97
C THR A 271 2.97 -10.66 -6.99
N THR A 272 1.73 -11.16 -6.79
CA THR A 272 0.78 -10.64 -5.78
C THR A 272 0.49 -9.14 -5.88
N SER A 273 0.50 -8.59 -7.10
CA SER A 273 0.17 -7.18 -7.34
C SER A 273 -1.32 -6.90 -7.13
N PRO A 274 -1.72 -5.68 -6.72
CA PRO A 274 -3.12 -5.26 -6.74
C PRO A 274 -3.70 -5.08 -8.15
N SER A 275 -2.86 -4.85 -9.17
CA SER A 275 -3.26 -4.49 -10.54
C SER A 275 -4.24 -5.47 -11.22
N PRO A 276 -4.13 -6.81 -11.06
CA PRO A 276 -5.16 -7.74 -11.55
C PRO A 276 -6.55 -7.48 -10.96
N TYR A 277 -6.64 -7.07 -9.70
CA TYR A 277 -7.93 -6.72 -9.09
C TYR A 277 -8.43 -5.35 -9.58
N ASP A 278 -7.54 -4.39 -9.83
CA ASP A 278 -7.88 -3.12 -10.50
C ASP A 278 -8.47 -3.40 -11.89
N ALA A 279 -7.84 -4.28 -12.67
CA ALA A 279 -8.34 -4.69 -13.99
C ALA A 279 -9.77 -5.22 -13.90
N MET A 280 -10.02 -6.22 -13.03
CA MET A 280 -11.36 -6.77 -12.85
C MET A 280 -12.38 -5.74 -12.37
N CYS A 281 -11.98 -4.85 -11.47
CA CYS A 281 -12.80 -3.73 -11.04
C CYS A 281 -13.19 -2.81 -12.21
N LEU A 282 -12.31 -2.64 -13.21
CA LEU A 282 -12.57 -1.85 -14.42
C LEU A 282 -13.24 -2.67 -15.53
N GLY A 283 -13.58 -3.93 -15.26
CA GLY A 283 -14.18 -4.87 -16.21
C GLY A 283 -13.17 -5.46 -17.21
N VAL A 284 -11.88 -5.38 -16.93
CA VAL A 284 -10.78 -5.84 -17.79
C VAL A 284 -10.35 -7.25 -17.34
N PRO A 285 -10.45 -8.28 -18.21
CA PRO A 285 -9.95 -9.61 -17.89
C PRO A 285 -8.43 -9.63 -17.68
N PHE A 286 -7.98 -10.54 -16.83
CA PHE A 286 -6.57 -10.76 -16.55
C PHE A 286 -6.09 -12.12 -17.09
N VAL A 287 -5.05 -12.11 -17.92
CA VAL A 287 -4.31 -13.33 -18.30
C VAL A 287 -3.24 -13.58 -17.25
N ASN A 288 -3.45 -14.61 -16.42
CA ASN A 288 -2.64 -14.94 -15.25
C ASN A 288 -1.66 -16.08 -15.61
N PRO A 289 -0.36 -15.80 -15.79
CA PRO A 289 0.60 -16.85 -16.13
C PRO A 289 0.85 -17.79 -14.95
N ILE A 290 0.74 -19.08 -15.22
CA ILE A 290 1.25 -20.20 -14.42
C ILE A 290 2.73 -20.35 -14.79
N VAL A 291 3.60 -19.93 -13.88
CA VAL A 291 5.06 -19.90 -14.07
C VAL A 291 5.75 -21.17 -13.57
N GLY A 292 5.06 -21.96 -12.74
CA GLY A 292 5.51 -23.27 -12.24
C GLY A 292 4.31 -24.18 -11.97
N TYR A 293 4.45 -25.47 -12.23
CA TYR A 293 3.39 -26.47 -12.03
C TYR A 293 3.94 -27.90 -12.05
N ASP A 294 3.16 -28.87 -11.56
CA ASP A 294 3.45 -30.29 -11.71
C ASP A 294 3.13 -30.75 -13.14
N LYS A 295 4.15 -31.14 -13.91
CA LYS A 295 3.99 -31.56 -15.31
C LYS A 295 3.24 -32.87 -15.49
N GLU A 296 3.21 -33.74 -14.47
CA GLU A 296 2.41 -34.97 -14.51
C GLU A 296 0.92 -34.68 -14.25
N ARG A 297 0.65 -33.58 -13.55
CA ARG A 297 -0.70 -33.12 -13.19
C ARG A 297 -0.87 -31.64 -13.53
N PRO A 298 -0.78 -31.25 -14.81
CA PRO A 298 -0.68 -29.85 -15.21
C PRO A 298 -1.90 -29.02 -14.79
N TRP A 299 -3.06 -29.67 -14.62
CA TRP A 299 -4.31 -29.01 -14.22
C TRP A 299 -4.62 -29.08 -12.72
N ASP A 300 -3.72 -29.64 -11.91
CA ASP A 300 -3.83 -29.61 -10.45
C ASP A 300 -3.45 -28.22 -9.93
N ARG A 301 -4.47 -27.38 -9.72
CA ARG A 301 -4.31 -25.98 -9.27
C ARG A 301 -3.63 -25.83 -7.92
N SER A 302 -3.63 -26.87 -7.09
CA SER A 302 -2.92 -26.86 -5.80
C SER A 302 -1.40 -26.82 -5.96
N ARG A 303 -0.90 -27.14 -7.17
CA ARG A 303 0.52 -27.17 -7.54
C ARG A 303 0.94 -25.99 -8.41
N TRP A 304 0.04 -25.07 -8.72
CA TRP A 304 0.35 -23.91 -9.57
C TRP A 304 1.10 -22.83 -8.80
N GLU A 305 2.21 -22.38 -9.38
CA GLU A 305 2.84 -21.11 -9.07
C GLU A 305 2.38 -20.09 -10.11
N LEU A 306 1.70 -19.05 -9.66
CA LEU A 306 1.07 -18.04 -10.52
C LEU A 306 1.65 -16.67 -10.20
N GLN A 307 1.56 -15.74 -11.16
CA GLN A 307 1.81 -14.32 -10.89
C GLN A 307 0.84 -13.79 -9.82
N GLN A 308 -0.44 -14.16 -9.91
CA GLN A 308 -1.43 -13.86 -8.88
C GLN A 308 -2.10 -15.13 -8.35
N PRO A 309 -1.54 -15.79 -7.30
CA PRO A 309 -2.04 -17.07 -6.80
C PRO A 309 -3.44 -17.00 -6.17
N PHE A 310 -3.84 -15.85 -5.64
CA PHE A 310 -5.17 -15.68 -5.03
C PHE A 310 -6.31 -15.63 -6.06
N LEU A 311 -5.97 -15.64 -7.36
CA LEU A 311 -6.91 -15.73 -8.49
C LEU A 311 -6.86 -17.09 -9.20
N ALA A 312 -6.17 -18.09 -8.65
CA ALA A 312 -6.05 -19.42 -9.26
C ALA A 312 -7.40 -20.12 -9.53
N TYR A 313 -8.40 -19.86 -8.69
CA TYR A 313 -9.74 -20.43 -8.78
C TYR A 313 -10.75 -19.49 -9.42
N MET A 314 -10.31 -18.34 -9.91
CA MET A 314 -11.15 -17.48 -10.71
C MET A 314 -11.15 -17.95 -12.15
N GLU A 315 -12.34 -18.05 -12.71
CA GLU A 315 -12.57 -18.51 -14.07
C GLU A 315 -12.79 -17.36 -15.05
N GLU A 316 -12.85 -17.71 -16.31
CA GLU A 316 -13.32 -16.86 -17.38
C GLU A 316 -14.78 -16.42 -17.14
N PRO A 317 -15.17 -15.19 -17.54
CA PRO A 317 -14.41 -14.26 -18.36
C PRO A 317 -13.46 -13.35 -17.54
N TYR A 318 -13.29 -13.56 -16.23
CA TYR A 318 -12.52 -12.63 -15.38
C TYR A 318 -11.01 -12.91 -15.44
N VAL A 319 -10.63 -14.18 -15.31
CA VAL A 319 -9.23 -14.60 -15.24
C VAL A 319 -8.98 -15.79 -16.15
N TYR A 320 -7.90 -15.69 -16.93
CA TYR A 320 -7.43 -16.71 -17.86
C TYR A 320 -6.11 -17.27 -17.31
N ASN A 321 -6.17 -18.33 -16.51
CA ASN A 321 -4.97 -19.00 -16.00
C ASN A 321 -4.33 -19.85 -17.10
N VAL A 322 -3.08 -19.57 -17.47
CA VAL A 322 -2.40 -20.21 -18.61
C VAL A 322 -0.96 -20.60 -18.29
N HIS A 323 -0.53 -21.78 -18.75
CA HIS A 323 0.87 -22.21 -18.66
C HIS A 323 1.76 -21.28 -19.49
N ALA A 324 2.66 -20.55 -18.82
CA ALA A 324 3.48 -19.52 -19.46
C ALA A 324 4.48 -20.09 -20.49
N ASP A 325 4.90 -21.34 -20.29
CA ASP A 325 5.76 -22.09 -21.21
C ASP A 325 5.02 -22.60 -22.46
N ASN A 326 3.68 -22.53 -22.49
CA ASN A 326 2.87 -22.87 -23.65
C ASN A 326 2.46 -21.62 -24.43
N ARG A 327 3.32 -21.20 -25.36
CA ARG A 327 3.13 -20.01 -26.20
C ARG A 327 1.77 -19.95 -26.89
N SER A 328 1.33 -21.05 -27.51
CA SER A 328 0.05 -21.10 -28.23
C SER A 328 -1.13 -20.90 -27.29
N ALA A 329 -1.09 -21.52 -26.10
CA ALA A 329 -2.14 -21.33 -25.10
C ALA A 329 -2.23 -19.88 -24.59
N VAL A 330 -1.08 -19.20 -24.43
CA VAL A 330 -1.05 -17.77 -24.07
C VAL A 330 -1.68 -16.91 -25.17
N ILE A 331 -1.27 -17.11 -26.43
CA ILE A 331 -1.84 -16.40 -27.59
C ILE A 331 -3.35 -16.61 -27.66
N ASP A 332 -3.80 -17.86 -27.53
CA ASP A 332 -5.23 -18.19 -27.60
C ASP A 332 -6.00 -17.61 -26.42
N ALA A 333 -5.44 -17.56 -25.23
CA ALA A 333 -6.07 -16.89 -24.09
C ALA A 333 -6.20 -15.38 -24.30
N VAL A 334 -5.17 -14.71 -24.84
CA VAL A 334 -5.28 -13.28 -25.19
C VAL A 334 -6.37 -13.08 -26.24
N ARG A 335 -6.40 -13.88 -27.32
CA ARG A 335 -7.45 -13.78 -28.35
C ARG A 335 -8.85 -14.00 -27.79
N ARG A 336 -9.03 -14.97 -26.87
CA ARG A 336 -10.32 -15.23 -26.21
C ARG A 336 -10.72 -14.09 -25.29
N ALA A 337 -9.80 -13.55 -24.50
CA ALA A 337 -10.03 -12.39 -23.64
C ALA A 337 -10.37 -11.11 -24.45
N MET A 338 -9.72 -10.89 -25.59
CA MET A 338 -10.01 -9.77 -26.50
C MET A 338 -11.42 -9.82 -27.12
N LYS A 339 -11.99 -11.02 -27.23
CA LYS A 339 -13.34 -11.30 -27.76
C LYS A 339 -14.40 -11.48 -26.67
N ALA A 340 -13.99 -11.61 -25.41
CA ALA A 340 -14.92 -11.83 -24.31
C ALA A 340 -15.89 -10.66 -24.17
N PRO A 341 -17.16 -10.91 -23.81
CA PRO A 341 -18.07 -9.84 -23.44
C PRO A 341 -17.44 -8.99 -22.33
N LEU A 342 -17.54 -7.67 -22.47
CA LEU A 342 -17.16 -6.77 -21.39
C LEU A 342 -18.06 -7.07 -20.19
N PHE A 343 -17.47 -7.51 -19.09
CA PHE A 343 -18.19 -7.72 -17.85
C PHE A 343 -18.27 -6.42 -17.06
N GLU A 344 -19.34 -6.27 -16.27
CA GLU A 344 -19.46 -5.18 -15.33
C GLU A 344 -18.34 -5.21 -14.29
N ARG A 345 -18.11 -4.09 -13.62
CA ARG A 345 -17.10 -3.96 -12.57
C ARG A 345 -17.18 -5.11 -11.56
N LYS A 346 -16.06 -5.80 -11.35
CA LYS A 346 -15.96 -6.87 -10.36
C LYS A 346 -15.04 -6.47 -9.21
N VAL A 347 -15.63 -6.06 -8.09
CA VAL A 347 -14.95 -5.98 -6.80
C VAL A 347 -15.20 -7.28 -6.05
N LEU A 348 -14.14 -7.94 -5.59
CA LEU A 348 -14.29 -9.17 -4.82
C LEU A 348 -14.95 -8.88 -3.48
N SER A 349 -15.77 -9.80 -2.97
CA SER A 349 -16.57 -9.58 -1.74
C SER A 349 -15.70 -9.18 -0.55
N HIS A 350 -14.51 -9.80 -0.42
CA HIS A 350 -13.55 -9.50 0.64
C HIS A 350 -12.76 -8.18 0.40
N MET A 351 -12.81 -7.59 -0.79
CA MET A 351 -12.16 -6.31 -1.14
C MET A 351 -13.13 -5.11 -1.16
N THR A 352 -14.35 -5.30 -0.67
CA THR A 352 -15.29 -4.20 -0.46
C THR A 352 -14.88 -3.34 0.73
N THR A 353 -15.29 -2.08 0.76
CA THR A 353 -15.09 -1.18 1.90
C THR A 353 -15.76 -1.74 3.16
N ALA A 354 -16.94 -2.35 3.03
CA ALA A 354 -17.63 -2.99 4.15
C ALA A 354 -16.82 -4.16 4.73
N ALA A 355 -16.30 -5.05 3.89
CA ALA A 355 -15.51 -6.18 4.35
C ALA A 355 -14.16 -5.76 4.94
N MET A 356 -13.51 -4.74 4.39
CA MET A 356 -12.29 -4.18 4.97
C MET A 356 -12.55 -3.55 6.34
N LYS A 357 -13.63 -2.77 6.47
CA LYS A 357 -14.07 -2.17 7.73
C LYS A 357 -14.27 -3.23 8.81
N ASP A 358 -15.02 -4.29 8.50
CA ASP A 358 -15.28 -5.40 9.43
C ASP A 358 -13.97 -6.07 9.92
N ARG A 359 -13.00 -6.28 9.02
CA ARG A 359 -11.70 -6.86 9.41
C ARG A 359 -10.88 -5.90 10.27
N VAL A 360 -10.83 -4.61 9.93
CA VAL A 360 -10.12 -3.60 10.73
C VAL A 360 -10.72 -3.51 12.13
N GLU A 361 -12.04 -3.44 12.25
CA GLU A 361 -12.73 -3.39 13.54
C GLU A 361 -12.42 -4.63 14.38
N LYS A 362 -12.50 -5.84 13.80
CA LYS A 362 -12.13 -7.08 14.50
C LYS A 362 -10.70 -7.07 15.01
N ILE A 363 -9.76 -6.54 14.22
CA ILE A 363 -8.34 -6.43 14.61
C ILE A 363 -8.16 -5.43 15.76
N VAL A 364 -8.82 -4.27 15.70
CA VAL A 364 -8.68 -3.25 16.76
C VAL A 364 -9.32 -3.70 18.08
N LEU A 365 -10.44 -4.41 18.00
CA LEU A 365 -11.16 -4.91 19.16
C LEU A 365 -10.53 -6.16 19.78
N LEU A 366 -9.66 -6.86 19.06
CA LEU A 366 -8.96 -8.03 19.61
C LEU A 366 -8.16 -7.66 20.87
N ASP A 367 -8.19 -8.53 21.88
CA ASP A 367 -7.36 -8.39 23.07
C ASP A 367 -5.94 -8.90 22.79
N TRP A 368 -5.15 -8.03 22.16
CA TRP A 368 -3.75 -8.30 21.84
C TRP A 368 -2.90 -8.54 23.08
N ARG A 369 -3.26 -7.96 24.23
CA ARG A 369 -2.51 -8.13 25.49
C ARG A 369 -2.65 -9.55 26.01
N SER A 370 -3.89 -10.06 26.10
CA SER A 370 -4.13 -11.45 26.51
C SER A 370 -3.45 -12.43 25.55
N LYS A 371 -3.54 -12.18 24.24
CA LYS A 371 -2.84 -12.99 23.23
C LYS A 371 -1.31 -12.96 23.40
N ALA A 372 -0.73 -11.80 23.74
CA ALA A 372 0.70 -11.68 23.98
C ALA A 372 1.14 -12.44 25.23
N LEU A 373 0.35 -12.37 26.30
CA LEU A 373 0.61 -13.10 27.55
C LEU A 373 0.57 -14.63 27.34
N GLU A 374 -0.35 -15.12 26.51
CA GLU A 374 -0.40 -16.54 26.13
C GLU A 374 0.87 -16.97 25.39
N VAL A 375 1.33 -16.18 24.42
CA VAL A 375 2.57 -16.46 23.68
C VAL A 375 3.79 -16.40 24.61
N GLN A 376 3.85 -15.40 25.49
CA GLN A 376 4.94 -15.27 26.47
C GLN A 376 4.99 -16.49 27.40
N LYS A 377 3.82 -16.97 27.87
CA LYS A 377 3.73 -18.18 28.70
C LYS A 377 4.27 -19.41 27.97
N MET A 378 3.86 -19.63 26.72
CA MET A 378 4.38 -20.73 25.91
C MET A 378 5.90 -20.62 25.69
N ASN A 379 6.41 -19.42 25.43
CA ASN A 379 7.84 -19.22 25.22
C ASN A 379 8.66 -19.47 26.49
N MET A 380 8.14 -19.11 27.67
CA MET A 380 8.75 -19.47 28.96
C MET A 380 8.77 -20.99 29.21
N GLU A 381 7.74 -21.71 28.77
CA GLU A 381 7.63 -23.16 28.94
C GLU A 381 8.51 -23.96 27.98
N TYR A 382 8.71 -23.46 26.74
CA TYR A 382 9.39 -24.20 25.66
C TYR A 382 10.68 -23.56 25.13
N GLY A 383 11.19 -22.50 25.76
CA GLY A 383 12.49 -21.88 25.42
C GLY A 383 12.51 -20.95 24.21
N GLY A 384 11.41 -20.23 23.95
CA GLY A 384 11.29 -19.25 22.85
C GLY A 384 11.75 -17.84 23.23
N ASN A 385 11.94 -16.97 22.22
CA ASN A 385 12.25 -15.55 22.43
C ASN A 385 11.13 -14.84 23.22
N GLN A 386 11.47 -13.92 24.11
CA GLN A 386 10.47 -13.18 24.91
C GLN A 386 9.72 -12.15 24.06
N VAL A 387 8.40 -12.07 24.25
CA VAL A 387 7.57 -10.96 23.78
C VAL A 387 7.44 -9.95 24.92
N PHE A 388 7.84 -8.70 24.69
CA PHE A 388 7.73 -7.62 25.68
C PHE A 388 6.31 -7.06 25.69
N ILE A 389 5.71 -6.99 26.88
CA ILE A 389 4.37 -6.43 27.12
C ILE A 389 4.56 -5.35 28.19
N GLU A 390 4.41 -4.09 27.81
CA GLU A 390 4.36 -2.96 28.74
C GLU A 390 2.90 -2.61 29.11
#